data_AF-A0A7C3CW57-F1
#
_entry.id   AF-A0A7C3CW57-F1
#
_cell.length_a   1.000
_cell.length_b   1.000
_cell.length_c   1.000
_cell.angle_alpha   90.00
_cell.angle_beta   90.00
_cell.angle_gamma   90.00
#
_symmetry.space_group_name_H-M   'P 1'
#
loop_
_entity.id
_entity.type
_entity.pdbx_description
1 polymer ?
#
loop_
_entity_poly.entity_id
_entity_poly.type
_entity_poly.pdbx_seq_one_letter_code
_entity_poly.pdbx_strand_id
1 'polypeptide(L)'
;MLSPATYLMGRLRLRGKFFLIICLSIAPLLLLSYFILSHISKDIEWLELERKGAEFIVPAEQLMLRLGEARGQTNRYLLGNSRLKTNILRKHGLVDELFADLIRLEQRAANPLFENEMEDTVFPLWEQLKNEVFSLSPKQSFSKHSELIQHAQGRLHHYADAS
;
A
#
# COMPACT_ATOMS: atom_id res chain seq x y z
N MET A 1 -45.77 10.52 -35.22
CA MET A 1 -44.88 11.44 -34.46
C MET A 1 -43.46 11.42 -35.05
N LEU A 2 -43.29 11.81 -36.32
CA LEU A 2 -41.99 11.95 -37.00
C LEU A 2 -41.84 13.34 -37.67
N SER A 3 -42.70 14.31 -37.31
CA SER A 3 -42.75 15.63 -37.96
C SER A 3 -41.50 16.51 -37.83
N PRO A 4 -40.67 16.47 -36.76
CA PRO A 4 -39.49 17.33 -36.76
C PRO A 4 -38.40 16.82 -37.73
N ALA A 5 -38.33 15.50 -37.95
CA ALA A 5 -37.35 14.88 -38.84
C ALA A 5 -37.66 15.16 -40.32
N THR A 6 -38.93 15.08 -40.73
CA THR A 6 -39.35 15.39 -42.11
C THR A 6 -39.33 16.90 -42.40
N TYR A 7 -39.60 17.74 -41.40
CA TYR A 7 -39.50 19.20 -41.52
C TYR A 7 -38.06 19.67 -41.76
N LEU A 8 -37.07 19.05 -41.10
CA LEU A 8 -35.66 19.35 -41.29
C LEU A 8 -35.13 18.86 -42.66
N MET A 9 -35.65 17.73 -43.14
CA MET A 9 -35.20 17.10 -44.40
C MET A 9 -35.68 17.84 -45.66
N GLY A 10 -36.72 18.67 -45.55
CA GLY A 10 -37.28 19.48 -46.65
C GLY A 10 -36.47 20.74 -47.01
N ARG A 11 -35.52 21.16 -46.16
CA ARG A 11 -34.77 22.44 -46.35
C ARG A 11 -33.27 22.27 -46.57
N LEU A 12 -32.75 21.05 -46.43
CA LEU A 12 -31.32 20.77 -46.57
C LEU A 12 -30.97 20.35 -48.00
N ARG A 13 -30.10 21.13 -48.66
CA ARG A 13 -29.45 20.72 -49.92
C ARG A 13 -28.74 19.38 -49.73
N LEU A 14 -28.57 18.60 -50.80
CA LEU A 14 -27.99 17.25 -50.82
C LEU A 14 -26.74 17.11 -49.90
N ARG A 15 -25.88 18.13 -49.88
CA ARG A 15 -24.68 18.23 -49.02
C ARG A 15 -24.98 18.15 -47.50
N GLY A 16 -26.08 18.76 -47.03
CA GLY A 16 -26.48 18.74 -45.62
C GLY A 16 -27.05 17.39 -45.17
N LYS A 17 -27.66 16.61 -46.09
CA LYS A 17 -28.14 15.25 -45.80
C LYS A 17 -26.95 14.29 -45.59
N PHE A 18 -25.92 14.38 -46.43
CA PHE A 18 -24.68 13.61 -46.26
C PHE A 18 -23.91 14.02 -44.99
N PHE A 19 -23.86 15.32 -44.68
CA PHE A 19 -23.21 15.80 -43.45
C PHE A 19 -23.88 15.26 -42.18
N LEU A 20 -25.21 15.20 -42.13
CA LEU A 20 -25.94 14.62 -40.99
C LEU A 20 -25.63 13.14 -40.79
N ILE A 21 -25.56 12.36 -41.88
CA ILE A 21 -25.23 10.94 -41.81
C ILE A 21 -23.80 10.76 -41.28
N ILE A 22 -22.84 11.53 -41.81
CA ILE A 22 -21.44 11.50 -41.37
C ILE A 22 -21.34 11.88 -39.88
N CYS A 23 -22.02 12.93 -39.45
CA CYS A 23 -21.99 13.37 -38.05
C CYS A 23 -22.62 12.32 -37.12
N LEU A 24 -23.75 11.73 -37.52
CA LEU A 24 -24.42 10.66 -36.78
C LEU A 24 -23.55 9.39 -36.69
N SER A 25 -22.74 9.11 -37.72
CA SER A 25 -21.79 7.99 -37.72
C SER A 25 -20.51 8.27 -36.90
N ILE A 26 -20.02 9.52 -36.87
CA ILE A 26 -18.80 9.89 -36.14
C ILE A 26 -19.06 10.10 -34.63
N ALA A 27 -20.25 10.57 -34.25
CA ALA A 27 -20.61 10.78 -32.85
C ALA A 27 -20.38 9.55 -31.93
N PRO A 28 -20.81 8.32 -32.27
CA PRO A 28 -20.55 7.14 -31.43
C PRO A 28 -19.06 6.76 -31.40
N LEU A 29 -18.30 7.03 -32.47
CA LEU A 29 -16.84 6.79 -32.49
C LEU A 29 -16.11 7.71 -31.52
N LEU A 30 -16.50 9.00 -31.47
CA LEU A 30 -15.92 9.96 -30.53
C LEU A 30 -16.31 9.65 -29.08
N LEU A 31 -17.56 9.24 -28.84
CA LEU A 31 -18.02 8.83 -27.52
C LEU A 31 -17.27 7.58 -27.02
N LEU A 32 -17.10 6.59 -27.89
CA LEU A 32 -16.34 5.38 -27.59
C LEU A 32 -14.87 5.70 -27.33
N SER A 33 -14.27 6.57 -28.15
CA SER A 33 -12.89 7.04 -27.95
C SER A 33 -12.72 7.75 -26.59
N TYR A 34 -13.66 8.63 -26.22
CA TYR A 34 -13.66 9.28 -24.91
C TYR A 34 -13.79 8.27 -23.76
N PHE A 35 -14.67 7.27 -23.91
CA PHE A 35 -14.84 6.23 -22.91
C PHE A 35 -13.57 5.37 -22.75
N ILE A 36 -12.92 5.01 -23.86
CA ILE A 36 -11.66 4.27 -23.87
C ILE A 36 -10.53 5.08 -23.21
N LEU A 37 -10.37 6.36 -23.57
CA LEU A 37 -9.35 7.22 -22.98
C LEU A 37 -9.55 7.41 -21.47
N SER A 38 -10.80 7.53 -21.00
CA SER A 38 -11.10 7.66 -19.57
C SER A 38 -10.95 6.35 -18.77
N HIS A 39 -11.02 5.19 -19.43
CA HIS A 39 -10.76 3.89 -18.79
C HIS A 39 -9.26 3.60 -18.70
N ILE A 40 -8.48 3.90 -19.75
CA ILE A 40 -7.02 3.68 -19.78
C ILE A 40 -6.31 4.46 -18.65
N SER A 41 -6.75 5.68 -18.32
CA SER A 41 -6.15 6.44 -17.22
C SER A 41 -6.35 5.79 -15.86
N LYS A 42 -7.50 5.16 -15.61
CA LYS A 42 -7.79 4.49 -14.33
C LYS A 42 -7.03 3.18 -14.20
N ASP A 43 -6.92 2.42 -15.29
CA ASP A 43 -6.21 1.15 -15.28
C ASP A 43 -4.70 1.36 -15.03
N ILE A 44 -4.11 2.45 -15.54
CA ILE A 44 -2.69 2.79 -15.29
C ILE A 44 -2.45 3.16 -13.81
N GLU A 45 -3.34 3.96 -13.20
CA GLU A 45 -3.25 4.29 -11.77
C GLU A 45 -3.37 3.04 -10.89
N TRP A 46 -4.26 2.11 -11.24
CA TRP A 46 -4.42 0.82 -10.56
C TRP A 46 -3.21 -0.10 -10.73
N LEU A 47 -2.66 -0.22 -11.94
CA LEU A 47 -1.45 -1.02 -12.19
C LEU A 47 -0.21 -0.45 -11.48
N GLU A 48 -0.11 0.87 -11.33
CA GLU A 48 0.91 1.48 -10.48
C GLU A 48 0.68 1.20 -8.99
N LEU A 49 -0.57 1.15 -8.54
CA LEU A 49 -0.93 0.81 -7.16
C LEU A 49 -0.58 -0.65 -6.83
N GLU A 50 -0.94 -1.59 -7.70
CA GLU A 50 -0.57 -3.02 -7.55
C GLU A 50 0.94 -3.22 -7.52
N ARG A 51 1.69 -2.50 -8.38
CA ARG A 51 3.16 -2.55 -8.37
C ARG A 51 3.74 -1.98 -7.08
N LYS A 52 3.21 -0.85 -6.60
CA LYS A 52 3.64 -0.22 -5.34
C LYS A 52 3.32 -1.13 -4.15
N GLY A 53 2.11 -1.68 -4.08
CA GLY A 53 1.70 -2.63 -3.03
C GLY A 53 2.57 -3.90 -2.99
N ALA A 54 2.95 -4.43 -4.16
CA ALA A 54 3.87 -5.56 -4.25
C ALA A 54 5.27 -5.26 -3.68
N GLU A 55 5.76 -4.02 -3.76
CA GLU A 55 7.03 -3.60 -3.16
C GLU A 55 6.99 -3.62 -1.62
N PHE A 56 5.81 -3.51 -0.99
CA PHE A 56 5.66 -3.58 0.47
C PHE A 56 5.60 -5.01 1.02
N ILE A 57 5.16 -6.00 0.23
CA ILE A 57 4.91 -7.37 0.71
C ILE A 57 6.19 -8.01 1.27
N VAL A 58 7.28 -7.99 0.51
CA VAL A 58 8.51 -8.69 0.91
C VAL A 58 9.14 -8.08 2.17
N PRO A 59 9.34 -6.74 2.27
CA PRO A 59 9.83 -6.13 3.51
C PRO A 59 8.89 -6.35 4.70
N ALA A 60 7.58 -6.30 4.48
CA ALA A 60 6.57 -6.55 5.51
C ALA A 60 6.65 -7.96 6.08
N GLU A 61 6.70 -8.98 5.21
CA GLU A 61 6.87 -10.38 5.63
C GLU A 61 8.17 -10.59 6.41
N GLN A 62 9.27 -10.01 5.92
CA GLN A 62 10.55 -10.10 6.60
C GLN A 62 10.50 -9.42 7.97
N LEU A 63 9.89 -8.24 8.09
CA LEU A 63 9.71 -7.56 9.37
C LEU A 63 8.97 -8.46 10.37
N MET A 64 7.82 -9.01 9.96
CA MET A 64 7.02 -9.87 10.82
C MET A 64 7.77 -11.12 11.29
N LEU A 65 8.50 -11.77 10.39
CA LEU A 65 9.34 -12.91 10.72
C LEU A 65 10.40 -12.54 11.76
N ARG A 66 11.12 -11.42 11.54
CA ARG A 66 12.22 -10.99 12.42
C ARG A 66 11.73 -10.53 13.79
N LEU A 67 10.58 -9.85 13.88
CA LEU A 67 9.95 -9.52 15.16
C LEU A 67 9.56 -10.79 15.94
N GLY A 68 9.03 -11.80 15.25
CA GLY A 68 8.75 -13.11 15.86
C GLY A 68 10.01 -13.81 16.39
N GLU A 69 11.10 -13.80 15.62
CA GLU A 69 12.40 -14.32 16.05
C GLU A 69 12.96 -13.56 17.26
N ALA A 70 12.90 -12.23 17.24
CA ALA A 70 13.36 -11.36 18.33
C ALA A 70 12.65 -11.70 19.64
N ARG A 71 11.31 -11.87 19.61
CA ARG A 71 10.52 -12.33 20.77
C ARG A 71 11.01 -13.68 21.30
N GLY A 72 11.18 -14.66 20.41
CA GLY A 72 11.58 -16.02 20.78
C GLY A 72 12.98 -16.08 21.40
N GLN A 73 13.94 -15.38 20.80
CA GLN A 73 15.32 -15.36 21.28
C GLN A 73 15.48 -14.57 22.57
N THR A 74 14.79 -13.44 22.68
CA THR A 74 14.74 -12.65 23.91
C THR A 74 14.17 -13.47 25.06
N ASN A 75 13.07 -14.21 24.83
CA ASN A 75 12.51 -15.06 25.87
C ASN A 75 13.52 -16.11 26.37
N ARG A 76 14.26 -16.75 25.45
CA ARG A 76 15.33 -17.70 25.80
C ARG A 76 16.48 -17.04 26.57
N TYR A 77 16.84 -15.80 26.23
CA TYR A 77 17.83 -15.02 26.96
C TYR A 77 17.36 -14.73 28.39
N LEU A 78 16.13 -14.24 28.55
CA LEU A 78 15.54 -13.88 29.85
C LEU A 78 15.31 -15.11 30.75
N LEU A 79 15.18 -16.31 30.17
CA LEU A 79 15.17 -17.59 30.89
C LEU A 79 16.57 -18.11 31.27
N GLY A 80 17.63 -17.33 31.04
CA GLY A 80 18.98 -17.60 31.56
C GLY A 80 20.04 -17.89 30.50
N ASN A 81 19.71 -17.91 29.21
CA ASN A 81 20.71 -18.13 28.16
C ASN A 81 21.41 -16.82 27.74
N SER A 82 22.32 -16.35 28.59
CA SER A 82 23.04 -15.08 28.41
C SER A 82 23.89 -14.98 27.13
N ARG A 83 24.29 -16.13 26.55
CA ARG A 83 25.09 -16.20 25.30
C ARG A 83 24.34 -15.66 24.08
N LEU A 84 23.02 -15.53 24.15
CA LEU A 84 22.19 -15.04 23.05
C LEU A 84 22.25 -13.51 22.89
N LYS A 85 22.74 -12.76 23.88
CA LYS A 85 22.71 -11.28 23.88
C LYS A 85 23.28 -10.66 22.61
N THR A 86 24.49 -11.09 22.20
CA THR A 86 25.15 -10.56 21.00
C THR A 86 24.40 -10.90 19.72
N ASN A 87 23.75 -12.07 19.66
CA ASN A 87 22.94 -12.45 18.50
C ASN A 87 21.65 -11.65 18.42
N ILE A 88 21.00 -11.41 19.57
CA ILE A 88 19.80 -10.57 19.69
C ILE A 88 20.11 -9.15 19.21
N LEU A 89 21.18 -8.53 19.72
CA LEU A 89 21.60 -7.19 19.30
C LEU A 89 21.89 -7.08 17.80
N ARG A 90 22.53 -8.10 17.21
CA ARG A 90 22.75 -8.13 15.76
C ARG A 90 21.44 -8.16 14.97
N LYS A 91 20.48 -8.97 15.42
CA LYS A 91 19.17 -9.08 14.78
C LYS A 91 18.31 -7.85 14.98
N HIS A 92 18.48 -7.12 16.08
CA HIS A 92 17.84 -5.82 16.25
C HIS A 92 18.25 -4.86 15.12
N GLY A 93 19.54 -4.84 14.75
CA GLY A 93 20.01 -4.04 13.60
C GLY A 93 19.34 -4.44 12.28
N LEU A 94 19.10 -5.73 12.05
CA LEU A 94 18.35 -6.18 10.85
C LEU A 94 16.89 -5.72 10.86
N VAL A 95 16.26 -5.67 12.04
CA VAL A 95 14.90 -5.14 12.18
C VAL A 95 14.90 -3.62 11.95
N ASP A 96 15.94 -2.90 12.41
CA ASP A 96 16.11 -1.47 12.15
C ASP A 96 16.21 -1.16 10.65
N GLU A 97 16.97 -1.97 9.91
CA GLU A 97 17.08 -1.86 8.45
C GLU A 97 15.72 -2.08 7.76
N LEU A 98 14.96 -3.08 8.19
CA LEU A 98 13.63 -3.38 7.64
C LEU A 98 12.61 -2.25 7.91
N PHE A 99 12.63 -1.66 9.10
CA PHE A 99 11.82 -0.46 9.37
C PHE A 99 12.23 0.70 8.48
N ALA A 100 13.54 0.94 8.33
CA ALA A 100 14.03 2.01 7.47
C ALA A 100 13.66 1.79 5.99
N ASP A 101 13.64 0.55 5.51
CA ASP A 101 13.16 0.22 4.16
C ASP A 101 11.67 0.52 3.99
N LEU A 102 10.82 0.09 4.93
CA LEU A 102 9.38 0.35 4.89
C LEU A 102 9.04 1.85 4.96
N ILE A 103 9.70 2.60 5.84
CA ILE A 103 9.53 4.06 5.96
C ILE A 103 9.94 4.75 4.65
N ARG A 104 11.04 4.33 4.01
CA ARG A 104 11.43 4.85 2.68
C ARG A 104 10.41 4.54 1.60
N LEU A 105 9.77 3.37 1.65
CA LEU A 105 8.71 3.00 0.71
C LEU A 105 7.46 3.85 0.93
N GLU A 106 7.04 4.08 2.17
CA GLU A 106 5.93 4.99 2.52
C GLU A 106 6.18 6.40 1.97
N GLN A 107 7.36 6.96 2.23
CA GLN A 107 7.74 8.29 1.74
C GLN A 107 7.75 8.37 0.21
N ARG A 108 8.17 7.30 -0.48
CA ARG A 108 8.18 7.23 -1.96
C ARG A 108 6.79 7.09 -2.54
N ALA A 109 5.89 6.35 -1.87
CA ALA A 109 4.52 6.18 -2.31
C ALA A 109 3.77 7.52 -2.35
N ALA A 110 4.19 8.49 -1.52
CA ALA A 110 3.62 9.83 -1.43
C ALA A 110 2.08 9.81 -1.27
N ASN A 111 1.56 8.77 -0.62
CA ASN A 111 0.14 8.58 -0.39
C ASN A 111 -0.21 9.18 0.98
N PRO A 112 -1.05 10.23 1.03
CA PRO A 112 -1.41 10.89 2.29
C PRO A 112 -2.16 9.97 3.26
N LEU A 113 -2.70 8.83 2.80
CA LEU A 113 -3.36 7.84 3.67
C LEU A 113 -2.38 7.07 4.56
N PHE A 114 -1.10 7.10 4.24
CA PHE A 114 -0.07 6.25 4.82
C PHE A 114 1.18 7.01 5.27
N GLU A 115 1.18 8.33 5.10
CA GLU A 115 2.35 9.17 5.32
C GLU A 115 2.84 9.06 6.78
N ASN A 116 4.07 8.57 6.92
CA ASN A 116 4.79 8.39 8.19
C ASN A 116 4.10 7.46 9.21
N GLU A 117 3.12 6.65 8.81
CA GLU A 117 2.38 5.80 9.76
C GLU A 117 3.30 4.79 10.48
N MET A 118 4.27 4.15 9.79
CA MET A 118 5.21 3.24 10.47
C MET A 118 6.18 3.99 11.38
N GLU A 119 6.67 5.13 10.92
CA GLU A 119 7.65 5.97 11.64
C GLU A 119 7.06 6.54 12.93
N ASP A 120 5.79 6.96 12.90
CA ASP A 120 5.14 7.63 14.03
C ASP A 120 4.51 6.65 15.03
N THR A 121 4.16 5.42 14.61
CA THR A 121 3.38 4.50 15.45
C THR A 121 4.11 3.23 15.86
N VAL A 122 4.74 2.51 14.93
CA VAL A 122 5.30 1.17 15.20
C VAL A 122 6.79 1.26 15.54
N PHE A 123 7.54 2.08 14.82
CA PHE A 123 8.96 2.25 15.03
C PHE A 123 9.32 2.74 16.45
N PRO A 124 8.58 3.69 17.08
CA PRO A 124 8.88 4.13 18.44
C PRO A 124 8.67 3.03 19.48
N LEU A 125 7.67 2.16 19.29
CA LEU A 125 7.43 0.99 20.14
C LEU A 125 8.59 0.01 20.06
N TRP A 126 9.14 -0.19 18.86
CA TRP A 126 10.32 -1.00 18.65
C TRP A 126 11.57 -0.40 19.32
N GLU A 127 11.83 0.89 19.12
CA GLU A 127 12.94 1.60 19.77
C GLU A 127 12.88 1.49 21.30
N GLN A 128 11.70 1.74 21.88
CA GLN A 128 11.50 1.59 23.31
C GLN A 128 11.80 0.17 23.76
N LEU A 129 11.23 -0.83 23.07
CA LEU A 129 11.42 -2.24 23.42
C LEU A 129 12.89 -2.62 23.39
N LYS A 130 13.64 -2.28 22.32
CA LYS A 130 15.08 -2.57 22.21
C LYS A 130 15.87 -2.09 23.43
N ASN A 131 15.55 -0.90 23.93
CA ASN A 131 16.28 -0.26 25.01
C ASN A 131 16.01 -0.90 26.38
N GLU A 132 14.79 -1.38 26.61
CA GLU A 132 14.40 -1.95 27.91
C GLU A 132 14.42 -3.49 27.94
N VAL A 133 14.51 -4.17 26.80
CA VAL A 133 14.21 -5.60 26.65
C VAL A 133 14.97 -6.51 27.61
N PHE A 134 16.24 -6.19 27.90
CA PHE A 134 17.11 -7.02 28.74
C PHE A 134 16.88 -6.82 30.25
N SER A 135 16.08 -5.82 30.62
CA SER A 135 15.71 -5.49 31.99
C SER A 135 14.32 -6.02 32.37
N LEU A 136 13.53 -6.45 31.38
CA LEU A 136 12.17 -6.95 31.56
C LEU A 136 12.15 -8.39 32.09
N SER A 137 11.07 -8.75 32.79
CA SER A 137 10.76 -10.16 33.03
C SER A 137 10.34 -10.86 31.71
N PRO A 138 10.46 -12.21 31.62
CA PRO A 138 10.01 -12.96 30.44
C PRO A 138 8.55 -12.65 30.04
N LYS A 139 7.65 -12.55 31.02
CA LYS A 139 6.23 -12.24 30.79
C LYS A 139 6.03 -10.84 30.23
N GLN A 140 6.71 -9.83 30.79
CA GLN A 140 6.62 -8.44 30.31
C GLN A 140 7.19 -8.32 28.89
N SER A 141 8.35 -8.92 28.64
CA SER A 141 8.98 -8.93 27.32
C SER A 141 8.10 -9.59 26.27
N PHE A 142 7.51 -10.74 26.58
CA PHE A 142 6.58 -11.42 25.69
C PHE A 142 5.36 -10.55 25.34
N SER A 143 4.78 -9.88 26.36
CA SER A 143 3.62 -8.99 26.17
C SER A 143 3.97 -7.83 25.23
N LYS A 144 5.06 -7.11 25.49
CA LYS A 144 5.48 -5.95 24.69
C LYS A 144 5.85 -6.31 23.26
N HIS A 145 6.54 -7.44 23.04
CA HIS A 145 6.77 -7.94 21.68
C HIS A 145 5.47 -8.29 20.96
N SER A 146 4.50 -8.87 21.67
CA SER A 146 3.23 -9.28 21.06
C SER A 146 2.37 -8.07 20.71
N GLU A 147 2.39 -7.03 21.53
CA GLU A 147 1.79 -5.72 21.24
C GLU A 147 2.43 -5.08 20.00
N LEU A 148 3.76 -4.99 19.96
CA LEU A 148 4.50 -4.49 18.78
C LEU A 148 4.12 -5.24 17.49
N ILE A 149 4.07 -6.58 17.55
CA ILE A 149 3.69 -7.43 16.42
C ILE A 149 2.25 -7.13 15.98
N GLN A 150 1.31 -6.95 16.90
CA GLN A 150 -0.08 -6.62 16.56
C GLN A 150 -0.20 -5.23 15.92
N HIS A 151 0.51 -4.23 16.45
CA HIS A 151 0.55 -2.89 15.86
C HIS A 151 1.15 -2.92 14.44
N ALA A 152 2.28 -3.61 14.26
CA ALA A 152 2.90 -3.80 12.96
C ALA A 152 1.95 -4.49 11.96
N GLN A 153 1.30 -5.59 12.37
CA GLN A 153 0.32 -6.29 11.52
C GLN A 153 -0.85 -5.40 11.13
N GLY A 154 -1.40 -4.63 12.07
CA GLY A 154 -2.51 -3.74 11.79
C GLY A 154 -2.16 -2.67 10.76
N ARG A 155 -0.95 -2.10 10.82
CA ARG A 155 -0.47 -1.14 9.82
C ARG A 155 -0.21 -1.80 8.47
N LEU A 156 0.45 -2.96 8.45
CA LEU A 156 0.71 -3.70 7.21
C LEU A 156 -0.57 -4.13 6.49
N HIS A 157 -1.62 -4.49 7.23
CA HIS A 157 -2.93 -4.78 6.64
C HIS A 157 -3.57 -3.53 6.04
N HIS A 158 -3.44 -2.37 6.71
CA HIS A 158 -3.92 -1.10 6.18
C HIS A 158 -3.24 -0.75 4.83
N TYR A 159 -1.93 -1.00 4.69
CA TYR A 159 -1.25 -0.84 3.40
C TYR A 159 -1.76 -1.79 2.32
N ALA A 160 -2.06 -3.04 2.68
CA ALA A 160 -2.61 -4.01 1.75
C ALA A 160 -4.03 -3.67 1.28
N ASP A 161 -4.85 -3.05 2.15
CA ASP A 161 -6.25 -2.71 1.84
C ASP A 161 -6.40 -1.42 1.01
N ALA A 162 -5.43 -0.51 1.08
CA ALA A 162 -5.43 0.73 0.28
C ALA A 162 -4.35 0.76 -0.82
N SER A 163 -3.78 -0.40 -1.15
CA SER A 163 -3.08 -0.69 -2.42
C SER A 163 -4.01 -1.41 -3.40
#